data_AF-A0A349YPL8-F1
#
_entry.id   AF-A0A349YPL8-F1
#
_cell.length_a   1.000
_cell.length_b   1.000
_cell.length_c   1.000
_cell.angle_alpha   90.00
_cell.angle_beta   90.00
_cell.angle_gamma   90.00
#
_symmetry.space_group_name_H-M   'P 1'
#
loop_
_entity.id
_entity.type
_entity.pdbx_description
1 polymer ?
#
loop_
_entity_poly.entity_id
_entity_poly.type
_entity_poly.pdbx_seq_one_letter_code
_entity_poly.pdbx_strand_id
1 'polypeptide(L)'
;NLDVEIATTCGMVHDIYPLYTGEFEDHAVKGVPYVKSLLESLNIFTDEEIGIITCAVSRHTDKRSIDEPYDELLKDADTMYHCLYDPDDPIREKEVERYKRILKEFGCTIMPTMN
;
A
#
# COMPACT_ATOMS: atom_id res chain seq x y z
N ASN A 1 -1.66 -18.65 -1.44
CA ASN A 1 -0.54 -17.70 -1.46
C ASN A 1 -0.74 -16.75 -2.62
N LEU A 2 -0.40 -15.48 -2.41
CA LEU A 2 -0.43 -14.46 -3.47
C LEU A 2 0.74 -14.67 -4.43
N ASP A 3 0.56 -14.24 -5.67
CA ASP A 3 1.62 -14.21 -6.66
C ASP A 3 2.63 -13.10 -6.28
N VAL A 4 3.90 -13.47 -6.24
CA VAL A 4 4.97 -12.57 -5.80
C VAL A 4 5.22 -11.45 -6.81
N GLU A 5 5.03 -11.69 -8.10
CA GLU A 5 5.21 -10.70 -9.16
C GLU A 5 4.12 -9.62 -9.08
N ILE A 6 2.86 -10.03 -8.87
CA ILE A 6 1.74 -9.10 -8.68
C ILE A 6 1.94 -8.28 -7.39
N ALA A 7 2.27 -8.96 -6.27
CA ALA A 7 2.51 -8.30 -5.00
C ALA A 7 3.66 -7.29 -5.05
N THR A 8 4.77 -7.67 -5.69
CA THR A 8 5.93 -6.79 -5.87
C THR A 8 5.56 -5.59 -6.74
N THR A 9 4.82 -5.82 -7.82
CA THR A 9 4.38 -4.75 -8.72
C THR A 9 3.48 -3.75 -7.99
N CYS A 10 2.51 -4.22 -7.18
CA CYS A 10 1.70 -3.35 -6.31
C CYS A 10 2.57 -2.43 -5.45
N GLY A 11 3.57 -2.99 -4.75
CA GLY A 11 4.49 -2.23 -3.91
C GLY A 11 5.33 -1.21 -4.70
N MET A 12 5.81 -1.57 -5.90
CA MET A 12 6.65 -0.69 -6.72
C MET A 12 5.91 0.53 -7.28
N VAL A 13 4.59 0.42 -7.50
CA VAL A 13 3.83 1.44 -8.26
C VAL A 13 2.77 2.18 -7.44
N HIS A 14 2.57 1.86 -6.15
CA HIS A 14 1.49 2.44 -5.33
C HIS A 14 1.55 3.96 -5.22
N ASP A 15 2.77 4.52 -5.14
CA ASP A 15 3.03 5.96 -5.06
C ASP A 15 3.58 6.53 -6.36
N ILE A 16 3.15 6.00 -7.52
CA ILE A 16 3.61 6.51 -8.81
C ILE A 16 3.19 7.97 -9.05
N TYR A 17 2.02 8.39 -8.56
CA TYR A 17 1.49 9.72 -8.87
C TYR A 17 2.36 10.86 -8.32
N PRO A 18 2.70 10.89 -7.00
CA PRO A 18 3.55 11.95 -6.46
C PRO A 18 4.95 11.94 -7.06
N LEU A 19 5.47 10.79 -7.52
CA LEU A 19 6.76 10.71 -8.22
C LEU A 19 6.78 11.50 -9.53
N TYR A 20 5.64 11.56 -10.25
CA TYR A 20 5.54 12.31 -11.51
C TYR A 20 5.08 13.76 -11.31
N THR A 21 4.20 14.01 -10.34
CA THR A 21 3.51 15.31 -10.22
C THR A 21 3.99 16.16 -9.05
N GLY A 22 4.55 15.55 -8.01
CA GLY A 22 4.80 16.18 -6.71
C GLY A 22 3.54 16.39 -5.86
N GLU A 23 2.37 15.91 -6.30
CA GLU A 23 1.09 16.08 -5.60
C GLU A 23 0.71 14.82 -4.82
N PHE A 24 0.28 14.98 -3.57
CA PHE A 24 -0.09 13.88 -2.68
C PHE A 24 -1.60 13.74 -2.42
N GLU A 25 -2.40 14.77 -2.75
CA GLU A 25 -3.84 14.73 -2.54
C GLU A 25 -4.50 13.74 -3.51
N ASP A 26 -5.23 12.77 -2.95
CA ASP A 26 -5.88 11.66 -3.65
C ASP A 26 -4.94 10.85 -4.57
N HIS A 27 -3.65 10.80 -4.25
CA HIS A 27 -2.62 10.19 -5.10
C HIS A 27 -2.91 8.72 -5.45
N ALA A 28 -3.49 7.94 -4.54
CA ALA A 28 -3.86 6.56 -4.79
C ALA A 28 -4.81 6.40 -5.99
N VAL A 29 -5.89 7.20 -6.02
CA VAL A 29 -6.89 7.16 -7.10
C VAL A 29 -6.36 7.85 -8.35
N LYS A 30 -5.71 9.02 -8.20
CA LYS A 30 -5.12 9.77 -9.32
C LYS A 30 -3.95 9.04 -9.98
N GLY A 31 -3.30 8.10 -9.28
CA GLY A 31 -2.23 7.26 -9.80
C GLY A 31 -2.70 6.10 -10.67
N VAL A 32 -3.96 5.67 -10.56
CA VAL A 32 -4.48 4.52 -11.32
C VAL A 32 -4.24 4.63 -12.83
N PRO A 33 -4.51 5.77 -13.50
CA PRO A 33 -4.23 5.90 -14.93
C PRO A 33 -2.74 5.76 -15.27
N TYR A 34 -1.84 6.26 -14.41
CA TYR A 34 -0.39 6.15 -14.60
C TYR A 34 0.08 4.70 -14.49
N VAL A 35 -0.39 3.99 -13.46
CA VAL A 35 -0.11 2.56 -13.27
C VAL A 35 -0.64 1.77 -14.46
N LYS A 36 -1.90 1.97 -14.84
CA LYS A 36 -2.52 1.26 -15.95
C LYS A 36 -1.76 1.45 -17.25
N SER A 37 -1.46 2.69 -17.64
CA SER A 37 -0.69 2.98 -18.86
C SER A 37 0.72 2.41 -18.82
N LEU A 38 1.39 2.42 -17.66
CA LEU A 38 2.70 1.79 -17.49
C LEU A 38 2.62 0.28 -17.75
N LEU A 39 1.71 -0.42 -17.08
CA LEU A 39 1.60 -1.88 -17.20
C LEU A 39 1.16 -2.32 -18.61
N GLU A 40 0.22 -1.61 -19.22
CA GLU A 40 -0.19 -1.84 -20.62
C GLU A 40 1.00 -1.66 -21.59
N SER A 41 1.87 -0.68 -21.35
CA SER A 41 3.05 -0.45 -22.20
C SER A 41 4.11 -1.55 -22.10
N LEU A 42 4.18 -2.26 -20.97
CA LEU A 42 5.11 -3.38 -20.78
C LEU A 42 4.66 -4.61 -21.56
N ASN A 43 3.35 -4.78 -21.78
CA ASN A 43 2.76 -5.90 -22.53
C ASN A 43 3.20 -7.28 -22.02
N ILE A 44 3.39 -7.39 -20.69
CA ILE A 44 3.71 -8.63 -19.97
C ILE A 44 2.64 -9.03 -18.95
N PHE A 45 1.70 -8.12 -18.65
CA PHE A 45 0.58 -8.35 -17.74
C PHE A 45 -0.72 -8.53 -18.52
N THR A 46 -1.58 -9.40 -18.01
CA THR A 46 -2.97 -9.57 -18.47
C THR A 46 -3.88 -8.45 -17.95
N ASP A 47 -5.03 -8.27 -18.57
CA ASP A 47 -6.04 -7.30 -18.11
C ASP A 47 -6.50 -7.57 -16.67
N GLU A 48 -6.56 -8.85 -16.27
CA GLU A 48 -6.91 -9.27 -14.90
C GLU A 48 -5.83 -8.84 -13.91
N GLU A 49 -4.56 -9.08 -14.20
CA GLU A 49 -3.44 -8.67 -13.35
C GLU A 49 -3.35 -7.14 -13.22
N ILE A 50 -3.52 -6.42 -14.34
CA ILE A 50 -3.60 -4.95 -14.33
C ILE A 50 -4.77 -4.49 -13.45
N GLY A 51 -5.93 -5.16 -13.54
CA GLY A 51 -7.10 -4.89 -12.70
C GLY A 51 -6.81 -5.10 -11.21
N ILE A 52 -6.13 -6.19 -10.85
CA ILE A 52 -5.71 -6.46 -9.47
C ILE A 52 -4.78 -5.37 -8.95
N ILE A 53 -3.72 -5.05 -9.71
CA ILE A 53 -2.71 -4.07 -9.29
C ILE A 53 -3.35 -2.69 -9.13
N THR A 54 -4.13 -2.23 -10.12
CA THR A 54 -4.78 -0.92 -10.07
C THR A 54 -5.81 -0.82 -8.94
N CYS A 55 -6.56 -1.88 -8.65
CA CYS A 55 -7.44 -1.93 -7.48
C CYS A 55 -6.68 -1.76 -6.17
N ALA A 56 -5.63 -2.57 -5.94
CA ALA A 56 -4.83 -2.48 -4.73
C ALA A 56 -4.21 -1.08 -4.55
N VAL A 57 -3.65 -0.51 -5.62
CA VAL A 57 -3.12 0.86 -5.62
C VAL A 57 -4.21 1.88 -5.30
N SER A 58 -5.40 1.79 -5.89
CA SER A 58 -6.46 2.78 -5.66
C SER A 58 -6.94 2.82 -4.20
N ARG A 59 -6.85 1.70 -3.48
CA ARG A 59 -7.36 1.55 -2.11
C ARG A 59 -6.27 1.59 -1.04
N HIS A 60 -4.99 1.66 -1.40
CA HIS A 60 -3.90 1.49 -0.44
C HIS A 60 -3.88 2.55 0.68
N THR A 61 -4.44 3.73 0.45
CA THR A 61 -4.55 4.81 1.46
C THR A 61 -5.70 4.62 2.44
N ASP A 62 -6.69 3.78 2.12
CA ASP A 62 -7.78 3.39 3.01
C ASP A 62 -7.34 2.25 3.93
N LYS A 63 -6.71 2.66 5.03
CA LYS A 63 -6.14 1.75 6.03
C LYS A 63 -7.20 1.09 6.92
N ARG A 64 -8.44 1.60 6.92
CA ARG A 64 -9.51 1.16 7.82
C ARG A 64 -10.38 0.06 7.19
N SER A 65 -10.57 0.11 5.88
CA SER A 65 -11.31 -0.92 5.15
C SER A 65 -10.51 -2.21 5.01
N ILE A 66 -11.22 -3.33 5.02
CA ILE A 66 -10.71 -4.65 4.66
C ILE A 66 -11.27 -4.98 3.27
N ASP A 67 -10.37 -5.14 2.32
CA ASP A 67 -10.68 -5.38 0.90
C ASP A 67 -10.10 -6.74 0.46
N GLU A 68 -9.64 -6.81 -0.79
CA GLU A 68 -9.10 -8.03 -1.38
C GLU A 68 -7.66 -8.34 -0.90
N PRO A 69 -7.19 -9.58 -1.06
CA PRO A 69 -5.91 -10.01 -0.48
C PRO A 69 -4.68 -9.17 -0.88
N TYR A 70 -4.60 -8.67 -2.12
CA TYR A 70 -3.50 -7.81 -2.56
C TYR A 70 -3.59 -6.40 -1.97
N ASP A 71 -4.80 -5.88 -1.80
CA ASP A 71 -5.08 -4.60 -1.14
C ASP A 71 -4.59 -4.66 0.31
N GLU A 72 -4.91 -5.75 1.02
CA GLU A 72 -4.49 -5.93 2.41
C GLU A 72 -2.98 -6.08 2.55
N LEU A 73 -2.34 -6.87 1.68
CA LEU A 73 -0.87 -7.00 1.65
C LEU A 73 -0.20 -5.64 1.42
N LEU A 74 -0.67 -4.87 0.43
CA LEU A 74 -0.10 -3.57 0.11
C LEU A 74 -0.32 -2.56 1.26
N LYS A 75 -1.52 -2.54 1.85
CA LYS A 75 -1.82 -1.65 2.98
C LYS A 75 -0.93 -1.95 4.18
N ASP A 76 -0.70 -3.23 4.48
CA ASP A 76 0.14 -3.65 5.59
C ASP A 76 1.62 -3.30 5.33
N ALA A 77 2.12 -3.57 4.12
CA ALA A 77 3.49 -3.21 3.74
C ALA A 77 3.73 -1.70 3.82
N ASP A 78 2.82 -0.89 3.28
CA ASP A 78 2.91 0.57 3.31
C ASP A 78 2.80 1.12 4.74
N THR A 79 1.89 0.60 5.57
CA THR A 79 1.80 0.99 6.98
C THR A 79 3.06 0.63 7.76
N MET A 80 3.67 -0.52 7.50
CA MET A 80 4.95 -0.90 8.10
C MET A 80 6.08 0.04 7.66
N TYR A 81 6.14 0.43 6.39
CA TYR A 81 7.10 1.41 5.90
C TYR A 81 6.94 2.75 6.62
N HIS A 82 5.73 3.32 6.67
CA HIS A 82 5.47 4.57 7.39
C HIS A 82 5.89 4.51 8.86
N CYS A 83 5.62 3.40 9.56
CA CYS A 83 5.87 3.29 11.00
C CYS A 83 7.33 2.94 11.35
N LEU A 84 8.10 2.35 10.43
CA LEU A 84 9.47 1.89 10.70
C LEU A 84 10.56 2.73 10.03
N TYR A 85 10.21 3.53 9.01
CA TYR A 85 11.19 4.33 8.28
C TYR A 85 11.77 5.46 9.13
N ASP A 86 10.91 6.20 9.83
CA ASP A 86 11.29 7.27 10.75
C ASP A 86 10.59 7.06 12.11
N PRO A 87 11.30 6.54 13.13
CA PRO A 87 10.74 6.32 14.46
C PRO A 87 10.29 7.59 15.20
N ASP A 88 10.75 8.77 14.77
CA ASP A 88 10.37 10.05 15.36
C ASP A 88 9.08 10.62 14.75
N ASP A 89 8.62 10.11 13.59
CA ASP A 89 7.35 10.51 12.97
C ASP A 89 6.19 9.79 13.69
N PRO A 90 5.21 10.52 14.26
CA PRO A 90 4.07 9.89 14.90
C PRO A 90 3.25 9.03 13.92
N ILE A 91 2.87 7.84 14.38
CA ILE A 91 1.98 6.96 13.62
C ILE A 91 0.67 7.70 13.31
N ARG A 92 0.32 7.77 12.04
CA ARG A 92 -0.89 8.45 11.56
C ARG A 92 -2.13 7.78 12.16
N GLU A 93 -3.12 8.57 12.59
CA GLU A 93 -4.33 8.06 13.26
C GLU A 93 -5.03 6.92 12.47
N LYS A 94 -5.05 7.04 11.14
CA LYS A 94 -5.66 6.03 10.26
C LYS A 94 -4.92 4.69 10.25
N GLU A 95 -3.65 4.66 10.64
CA GLU A 95 -2.78 3.48 10.61
C GLU A 95 -2.65 2.77 11.95
N VAL A 96 -2.94 3.45 13.07
CA VAL A 96 -2.73 2.93 14.44
C VAL A 96 -3.28 1.51 14.63
N GLU A 97 -4.55 1.28 14.28
CA GLU A 97 -5.18 -0.03 14.50
C GLU A 97 -4.64 -1.11 13.57
N ARG A 98 -4.31 -0.77 12.32
CA ARG A 98 -3.68 -1.69 11.37
C ARG A 98 -2.27 -2.06 11.84
N TYR A 99 -1.47 -1.08 12.25
CA TYR A 99 -0.12 -1.32 12.75
C TYR A 99 -0.11 -2.22 14.00
N LYS A 100 -0.98 -1.96 14.98
CA LYS A 100 -1.13 -2.83 16.16
C LYS A 100 -1.48 -4.27 15.78
N ARG A 101 -2.35 -4.46 14.78
CA ARG A 101 -2.73 -5.79 14.28
C ARG A 101 -1.54 -6.52 13.67
N ILE A 102 -0.75 -5.84 12.82
CA ILE A 102 0.46 -6.41 12.21
C ILE A 102 1.48 -6.80 13.28
N LEU A 103 1.75 -5.93 14.26
CA LEU A 103 2.66 -6.23 15.37
C LEU A 103 2.21 -7.47 16.15
N LYS A 104 0.91 -7.58 16.44
CA LYS A 104 0.34 -8.74 17.13
C LYS A 104 0.52 -10.02 16.30
N GLU A 105 0.30 -9.96 14.98
CA GLU A 105 0.50 -11.08 14.07
C GLU A 105 1.96 -11.54 14.04
N PHE A 106 2.91 -10.60 14.07
CA PHE A 106 4.34 -10.90 14.13
C PHE A 106 4.85 -11.31 15.51
N GLY A 107 3.98 -11.37 16.53
CA GLY A 107 4.36 -11.71 17.90
C GLY A 107 5.14 -10.59 18.61
N CYS A 108 5.13 -9.37 18.08
CA CYS A 108 5.73 -8.22 18.72
C CYS A 108 4.87 -7.80 19.92
N THR A 109 5.51 -7.65 21.09
CA THR A 109 4.84 -7.09 22.26
C THR A 109 4.71 -5.58 22.04
N ILE A 110 3.48 -5.07 21.93
CA ILE A 110 3.25 -3.63 21.87
C ILE A 110 3.69 -3.07 23.23
N MET A 111 4.91 -2.54 23.32
CA MET A 111 5.32 -1.81 24.50
C MET A 111 4.42 -0.58 24.59
N PRO A 112 3.82 -0.28 25.75
CA PRO A 112 3.06 0.94 25.90
C PRO A 112 4.04 2.10 25.72
N THR A 113 3.98 2.78 24.57
CA THR A 113 4.64 4.08 24.44
C THR A 113 3.98 5.01 25.44
N MET A 114 4.80 5.58 26.33
CA MET A 114 4.38 6.52 27.36
C MET A 114 3.64 7.70 26.74
N ASN A 115 2.64 8.16 27.50
CA ASN A 115 1.74 9.30 27.25
C ASN A 115 2.36 10.50 26.53
#